data_AF-A0A164PNT2-F1
#
_entry.id   AF-A0A164PNT2-F1
#
_cell.length_a   1.000
_cell.length_b   1.000
_cell.length_c   1.000
_cell.angle_alpha   90.00
_cell.angle_beta   90.00
_cell.angle_gamma   90.00
#
_symmetry.space_group_name_H-M   'P 1'
#
loop_
_entity.id
_entity.type
_entity.pdbx_description
1 polymer ?
#
loop_
_entity_poly.entity_id
_entity_poly.type
_entity_poly.pdbx_seq_one_letter_code
_entity_poly.pdbx_strand_id
1 'polypeptide(L)'
;MPVFDDGQQATEPPDSAVVETDVLIIGSGPAGGSAALLLSTLGVPNIMITKYRWTANTPRAHITNQRAMEIFRDVGIDDQVLADATEHGLVGDTVFCTSIAGEEIGRIRTWGTGADREADYQLASPCLTVDIPQTYLEPILVKNATMRGTQAQFSTEYLSHVQDADGVNVSSCNLAWKIAAVLNGQAGESLLDTYSAERAPVAERIVKRANRSSREFADLFHALRVNDAKAEEEMIGRDALWQASTAVLAR
;
A
#
# COMPACT_ATOMS: atom_id res chain seq x y z
N MET A 1 -39.16 -21.44 -9.91
CA MET A 1 -37.78 -21.79 -9.55
C MET A 1 -37.64 -21.61 -8.04
N PRO A 2 -36.89 -22.46 -7.32
CA PRO A 2 -36.55 -22.15 -5.94
C PRO A 2 -35.84 -20.79 -5.91
N VAL A 3 -36.34 -19.87 -5.09
CA VAL A 3 -35.71 -18.58 -4.86
C VAL A 3 -34.54 -18.85 -3.92
N PHE A 4 -33.32 -18.65 -4.42
CA PHE A 4 -32.12 -18.73 -3.61
C PHE A 4 -32.04 -17.46 -2.77
N ASP A 5 -32.11 -17.61 -1.45
CA ASP A 5 -32.01 -16.53 -0.47
C ASP A 5 -30.89 -16.91 0.50
N ASP A 6 -29.72 -16.33 0.29
CA ASP A 6 -28.55 -16.46 1.16
C ASP A 6 -28.47 -15.33 2.20
N GLY A 7 -29.55 -14.54 2.34
CA GLY A 7 -29.61 -13.37 3.21
C GLY A 7 -28.78 -12.18 2.71
N GLN A 8 -28.15 -12.26 1.52
CA GLN A 8 -27.44 -11.13 0.93
C GLN A 8 -28.34 -10.37 -0.04
N GLN A 9 -28.40 -9.05 0.14
CA GLN A 9 -29.11 -8.19 -0.80
C GLN A 9 -28.31 -8.15 -2.11
N ALA A 10 -28.94 -8.55 -3.21
CA ALA A 10 -28.32 -8.46 -4.53
C ALA A 10 -27.95 -7.01 -4.83
N THR A 11 -26.78 -6.81 -5.46
CA THR A 11 -26.41 -5.48 -5.95
C THR A 11 -27.40 -5.06 -7.03
N GLU A 12 -28.15 -3.99 -6.77
CA GLU A 12 -29.06 -3.42 -7.76
C GLU A 12 -28.23 -2.80 -8.91
N PRO A 13 -28.58 -3.09 -10.18
CA PRO A 13 -27.94 -2.41 -11.30
C PRO A 13 -28.26 -0.91 -11.20
N PRO A 14 -27.31 -0.02 -11.54
CA PRO A 14 -27.57 1.41 -11.51
C PRO A 14 -28.60 1.79 -12.59
N ASP A 15 -29.66 2.46 -12.16
CA ASP A 15 -30.73 2.96 -13.04
C ASP A 15 -30.38 4.29 -13.72
N SER A 16 -29.24 4.88 -13.35
CA SER A 16 -28.78 6.17 -13.83
C SER A 16 -27.25 6.23 -13.93
N ALA A 17 -26.73 7.29 -14.56
CA ALA A 17 -25.28 7.55 -14.60
C ALA A 17 -24.70 8.02 -13.24
N VAL A 18 -25.57 8.28 -12.26
CA VAL A 18 -25.21 8.70 -10.91
C VAL A 18 -25.34 7.51 -9.97
N VAL A 19 -24.30 7.29 -9.15
CA VAL A 19 -24.25 6.26 -8.11
C VAL A 19 -24.05 6.96 -6.78
N GLU A 20 -24.92 6.67 -5.82
CA GLU A 20 -24.90 7.27 -4.48
C GLU A 20 -24.22 6.33 -3.47
N THR A 21 -23.46 6.91 -2.54
CA THR A 21 -22.83 6.18 -1.43
C THR A 21 -22.50 7.14 -0.29
N ASP A 22 -22.51 6.67 0.95
CA ASP A 22 -22.14 7.50 2.10
C ASP A 22 -20.65 7.86 2.06
N VAL A 23 -19.78 6.95 1.59
CA VAL A 23 -18.34 7.18 1.49
C VAL A 23 -17.76 6.66 0.18
N LEU A 24 -17.17 7.56 -0.60
CA LEU A 24 -16.30 7.20 -1.74
C LEU A 24 -14.83 7.16 -1.30
N ILE A 25 -14.19 6.02 -1.50
CA ILE A 25 -12.77 5.79 -1.19
C ILE A 25 -11.97 5.77 -2.49
N ILE A 26 -11.01 6.69 -2.61
CA ILE A 26 -10.16 6.80 -3.80
C ILE A 26 -8.82 6.10 -3.54
N GLY A 27 -8.70 4.87 -4.06
CA GLY A 27 -7.50 4.04 -4.01
C GLY A 27 -7.67 2.78 -3.19
N SER A 28 -7.11 1.67 -3.67
CA SER A 28 -7.20 0.34 -3.07
C SER A 28 -5.93 -0.10 -2.33
N GLY A 29 -5.04 0.84 -1.99
CA GLY A 29 -3.83 0.55 -1.21
C GLY A 29 -4.15 0.24 0.27
N PRO A 30 -3.14 0.07 1.15
CA PRO A 30 -3.41 -0.31 2.55
C PRO A 30 -4.35 0.65 3.27
N ALA A 31 -4.20 1.97 3.06
CA ALA A 31 -5.09 2.95 3.67
C ALA A 31 -6.54 2.82 3.18
N GLY A 32 -6.75 2.76 1.86
CA GLY A 32 -8.09 2.67 1.28
C GLY A 32 -8.76 1.31 1.51
N GLY A 33 -8.01 0.22 1.37
CA GLY A 33 -8.48 -1.13 1.70
C GLY A 33 -8.84 -1.28 3.18
N SER A 34 -8.05 -0.69 4.09
CA SER A 34 -8.39 -0.68 5.52
C SER A 34 -9.60 0.19 5.82
N ALA A 35 -9.72 1.37 5.22
CA ALA A 35 -10.89 2.22 5.37
C ALA A 35 -12.17 1.53 4.88
N ALA A 36 -12.12 0.90 3.71
CA ALA A 36 -13.22 0.14 3.14
C ALA A 36 -13.62 -1.04 4.05
N LEU A 37 -12.63 -1.79 4.54
CA LEU A 37 -12.84 -2.89 5.46
C LEU A 37 -13.52 -2.43 6.76
N LEU A 38 -13.02 -1.35 7.37
CA LEU A 38 -13.55 -0.82 8.63
C LEU A 38 -14.97 -0.26 8.46
N LEU A 39 -15.21 0.55 7.42
CA LEU A 39 -16.52 1.11 7.12
C LEU A 39 -17.56 0.01 6.88
N SER A 40 -17.22 -1.00 6.08
CA SER A 40 -18.10 -2.14 5.84
C SER A 40 -18.33 -2.99 7.09
N THR A 41 -17.32 -3.13 7.96
CA THR A 41 -17.48 -3.81 9.26
C THR A 41 -18.47 -3.06 10.17
N LEU A 42 -18.53 -1.74 10.06
CA LEU A 42 -19.46 -0.87 10.78
C LEU A 42 -20.83 -0.72 10.07
N GLY A 43 -21.03 -1.36 8.92
CA GLY A 43 -22.25 -1.25 8.13
C GLY A 43 -22.43 0.08 7.41
N VAL A 44 -21.35 0.85 7.19
CA VAL A 44 -21.40 2.11 6.44
C VAL A 44 -21.25 1.84 4.94
N PRO A 45 -22.26 2.16 4.11
CA PRO A 45 -22.19 2.02 2.65
C PRO A 45 -20.96 2.74 2.08
N ASN A 46 -20.14 2.01 1.31
CA ASN A 46 -18.97 2.60 0.69
C ASN A 46 -18.67 2.00 -0.68
N ILE A 47 -18.14 2.86 -1.55
CA ILE A 47 -17.57 2.47 -2.84
C ILE A 47 -16.08 2.75 -2.79
N MET A 48 -15.27 1.76 -3.16
CA MET A 48 -13.83 1.92 -3.30
C MET A 48 -13.44 1.85 -4.78
N ILE A 49 -12.94 2.97 -5.32
CA ILE A 49 -12.46 3.05 -6.70
C ILE A 49 -10.93 2.96 -6.76
N THR A 50 -10.40 2.32 -7.80
CA THR A 50 -8.96 2.34 -8.07
C THR A 50 -8.69 2.35 -9.56
N LYS A 51 -7.72 3.17 -9.97
CA LYS A 51 -7.40 3.39 -11.39
C LYS A 51 -6.68 2.21 -12.05
N TYR A 52 -6.20 1.26 -11.25
CA TYR A 52 -5.49 0.07 -11.71
C TYR A 52 -6.47 -1.11 -11.79
N ARG A 53 -6.16 -2.10 -12.63
CA ARG A 53 -6.95 -3.33 -12.76
C ARG A 53 -6.55 -4.44 -11.77
N TRP A 54 -5.61 -4.16 -10.88
CA TRP A 54 -5.00 -5.11 -9.94
C TRP A 54 -4.61 -4.39 -8.64
N THR A 55 -4.43 -5.16 -7.56
CA THR A 55 -3.72 -4.74 -6.33
C THR A 55 -2.20 -4.68 -6.59
N ALA A 56 -1.40 -4.27 -5.61
CA ALA A 56 0.06 -4.20 -5.67
C ALA A 56 0.67 -5.37 -6.44
N ASN A 57 1.44 -5.08 -7.49
CA ASN A 57 2.23 -6.07 -8.22
C ASN A 57 3.73 -6.02 -7.87
N THR A 58 4.11 -5.20 -6.90
CA THR A 58 5.46 -5.12 -6.32
C THR A 58 5.37 -4.97 -4.80
N PRO A 59 6.38 -5.43 -4.02
CA PRO A 59 6.31 -5.51 -2.56
C PRO A 59 5.94 -4.22 -1.83
N ARG A 60 6.49 -3.07 -2.26
CA ARG A 60 6.28 -1.76 -1.61
C ARG A 60 6.51 -1.84 -0.08
N ALA A 61 5.59 -1.31 0.74
CA ALA A 61 5.69 -1.45 2.19
C ALA A 61 5.48 -2.91 2.60
N HIS A 62 6.21 -3.36 3.63
CA HIS A 62 6.22 -4.78 4.00
C HIS A 62 6.21 -4.99 5.53
N ILE A 63 6.84 -4.11 6.31
CA ILE A 63 6.73 -4.15 7.78
C ILE A 63 5.35 -3.67 8.26
N THR A 64 4.63 -4.54 8.96
CA THR A 64 3.36 -4.24 9.64
C THR A 64 3.59 -4.27 11.15
N ASN A 65 3.44 -3.11 11.80
CA ASN A 65 3.70 -2.95 13.23
C ASN A 65 2.56 -3.52 14.11
N GLN A 66 2.80 -3.56 15.43
CA GLN A 66 1.84 -4.07 16.42
C GLN A 66 0.48 -3.39 16.33
N ARG A 67 0.44 -2.06 16.15
CA ARG A 67 -0.81 -1.31 16.10
C ARG A 67 -1.65 -1.64 14.86
N ALA A 68 -1.02 -1.86 13.71
CA ALA A 68 -1.71 -2.31 12.52
C ALA A 68 -2.24 -3.75 12.69
N MET A 69 -1.45 -4.64 13.29
CA MET A 69 -1.90 -6.00 13.60
C MET A 69 -3.06 -6.04 14.61
N GLU A 70 -3.09 -5.15 15.60
CA GLU A 70 -4.23 -5.00 16.51
C GLU A 70 -5.52 -4.62 15.77
N ILE A 71 -5.43 -3.73 14.78
CA ILE A 71 -6.57 -3.37 13.94
C ILE A 71 -7.03 -4.58 13.11
N PHE A 72 -6.09 -5.32 12.53
CA PHE A 72 -6.38 -6.53 11.76
C PHE A 72 -7.01 -7.64 12.62
N ARG A 73 -6.60 -7.75 13.88
CA ARG A 73 -7.21 -8.63 14.87
C ARG A 73 -8.63 -8.20 15.24
N ASP A 74 -8.85 -6.91 15.48
CA ASP A 74 -10.17 -6.37 15.81
C ASP A 74 -11.19 -6.65 14.71
N VAL A 75 -10.76 -6.54 13.45
CA VAL A 75 -11.59 -6.86 12.28
C VAL A 75 -11.50 -8.33 11.85
N GLY A 76 -10.82 -9.20 12.60
CA GLY A 76 -10.79 -10.65 12.39
C GLY A 76 -10.11 -11.13 11.09
N ILE A 77 -9.04 -10.46 10.66
CA ILE A 77 -8.23 -10.86 9.49
C ILE A 77 -6.77 -11.17 9.84
N ASP A 78 -6.39 -11.08 11.11
CA ASP A 78 -5.02 -11.33 11.59
C ASP A 78 -4.52 -12.73 11.22
N ASP A 79 -5.36 -13.76 11.32
CA ASP A 79 -4.98 -15.13 10.89
C ASP A 79 -4.63 -15.21 9.40
N GLN A 80 -5.34 -14.48 8.53
CA GLN A 80 -5.03 -14.42 7.09
C GLN A 80 -3.70 -13.69 6.85
N VAL A 81 -3.45 -12.62 7.60
CA VAL A 81 -2.19 -11.87 7.53
C VAL A 81 -1.03 -12.74 8.00
N LEU A 82 -1.17 -13.42 9.14
CA LEU A 82 -0.14 -14.29 9.71
C LEU A 82 0.18 -15.49 8.82
N ALA A 83 -0.80 -16.01 8.07
CA ALA A 83 -0.60 -17.12 7.14
C ALA A 83 0.34 -16.76 5.96
N ASP A 84 0.30 -15.51 5.50
CA ASP A 84 1.09 -15.04 4.36
C ASP A 84 2.32 -14.21 4.77
N ALA A 85 2.44 -13.84 6.06
CA ALA A 85 3.53 -13.03 6.57
C ALA A 85 4.74 -13.86 7.00
N THR A 86 5.92 -13.23 6.97
CA THR A 86 7.08 -13.72 7.72
C THR A 86 6.92 -13.34 9.20
N GLU A 87 7.08 -14.34 10.06
CA GLU A 87 6.93 -14.20 11.51
C GLU A 87 7.97 -13.28 12.15
N HIS A 88 7.61 -12.71 13.30
CA HIS A 88 8.41 -11.71 14.02
C HIS A 88 9.85 -12.15 14.31
N GLY A 89 10.05 -13.43 14.66
CA GLY A 89 11.36 -13.97 15.01
C GLY A 89 12.37 -13.96 13.85
N LEU A 90 11.90 -13.88 12.60
CA LEU A 90 12.74 -13.95 11.40
C LEU A 90 13.10 -12.57 10.81
N VAL A 91 12.48 -11.49 11.28
CA VAL A 91 12.62 -10.14 10.69
C VAL A 91 13.57 -9.23 11.47
N GLY A 92 14.14 -9.72 12.56
CA GLY A 92 14.79 -8.92 13.60
C GLY A 92 16.26 -8.56 13.38
N ASP A 93 16.89 -9.05 12.33
CA ASP A 93 18.32 -8.91 12.11
C ASP A 93 18.63 -7.91 10.99
N THR A 94 19.07 -6.71 11.37
CA THR A 94 19.60 -5.74 10.40
C THR A 94 21.12 -5.83 10.40
N VAL A 95 21.66 -6.45 9.33
CA VAL A 95 23.08 -6.74 9.16
C VAL A 95 23.73 -5.71 8.24
N PHE A 96 24.83 -5.14 8.71
CA PHE A 96 25.71 -4.28 7.93
C PHE A 96 26.92 -5.10 7.51
N CYS A 97 27.14 -5.24 6.20
CA CYS A 97 28.20 -6.06 5.63
C CYS A 97 28.73 -5.42 4.34
N THR A 98 29.94 -5.81 3.95
CA THR A 98 30.56 -5.33 2.69
C THR A 98 29.85 -5.87 1.45
N SER A 99 29.36 -7.11 1.54
CA SER A 99 28.43 -7.71 0.59
C SER A 99 27.69 -8.88 1.27
N ILE A 100 26.66 -9.43 0.62
CA ILE A 100 25.91 -10.59 1.14
C ILE A 100 26.82 -11.80 1.43
N ALA A 101 27.92 -11.96 0.69
CA ALA A 101 28.91 -13.03 0.90
C ALA A 101 30.23 -12.52 1.53
N GLY A 102 30.25 -11.26 1.97
CA GLY A 102 31.42 -10.56 2.49
C GLY A 102 31.50 -10.58 4.02
N GLU A 103 32.31 -9.68 4.55
CA GLU A 103 32.49 -9.51 5.99
C GLU A 103 31.30 -8.78 6.62
N GLU A 104 30.81 -9.30 7.75
CA GLU A 104 29.85 -8.60 8.61
C GLU A 104 30.57 -7.53 9.44
N ILE A 105 30.20 -6.27 9.23
CA ILE A 105 30.73 -5.11 9.96
C ILE A 105 30.03 -4.97 11.31
N GLY A 106 28.71 -5.25 11.34
CA GLY A 106 27.92 -5.16 12.56
C GLY A 106 26.46 -5.50 12.35
N ARG A 107 25.72 -5.58 13.45
CA ARG A 107 24.33 -6.03 13.48
C ARG A 107 23.54 -5.28 14.52
N ILE A 108 22.35 -4.84 14.13
CA ILE A 108 21.36 -4.24 15.02
C ILE A 108 20.18 -5.20 15.12
N ARG A 109 19.80 -5.53 16.36
CA ARG A 109 18.55 -6.25 16.64
C ARG A 109 17.39 -5.26 16.52
N THR A 110 16.63 -5.38 15.44
CA THR A 110 15.52 -4.51 15.11
C THR A 110 14.18 -5.13 15.51
N TRP A 111 13.16 -4.29 15.50
CA TRP A 111 11.76 -4.66 15.73
C TRP A 111 11.48 -5.37 17.06
N GLY A 112 12.34 -5.22 18.07
CA GLY A 112 12.11 -5.81 19.40
C GLY A 112 12.46 -7.30 19.50
N THR A 113 13.33 -7.81 18.64
CA THR A 113 13.80 -9.21 18.70
C THR A 113 15.06 -9.41 19.57
N GLY A 114 15.66 -8.33 20.05
CA GLY A 114 16.77 -8.39 21.00
C GLY A 114 16.27 -8.69 22.41
N ALA A 115 17.01 -9.51 23.17
CA ALA A 115 16.64 -9.89 24.54
C ALA A 115 16.47 -8.69 25.50
N ASP A 116 17.09 -7.55 25.18
CA ASP A 116 16.96 -6.29 25.91
C ASP A 116 15.63 -5.56 25.66
N ARG A 117 14.91 -5.89 24.58
CA ARG A 117 13.67 -5.23 24.16
C ARG A 117 12.47 -6.18 23.98
N GLU A 118 12.70 -7.48 23.87
CA GLU A 118 11.67 -8.47 23.57
C GLU A 118 10.51 -8.44 24.57
N ALA A 119 10.83 -8.38 25.87
CA ALA A 119 9.83 -8.30 26.93
C ALA A 119 8.95 -7.05 26.80
N ASP A 120 9.54 -5.88 26.47
CA ASP A 120 8.78 -4.65 26.27
C ASP A 120 7.75 -4.80 25.14
N TYR A 121 8.16 -5.43 24.03
CA TYR A 121 7.31 -5.63 22.86
C TYR A 121 6.15 -6.59 23.16
N GLN A 122 6.44 -7.72 23.84
CA GLN A 122 5.42 -8.70 24.23
C GLN A 122 4.43 -8.14 25.26
N LEU A 123 4.89 -7.29 26.17
CA LEU A 123 4.03 -6.65 27.17
C LEU A 123 3.20 -5.50 26.59
N ALA A 124 3.68 -4.82 25.54
CA ALA A 124 3.01 -3.66 24.95
C ALA A 124 1.76 -4.02 24.14
N SER A 125 1.70 -5.21 23.54
CA SER A 125 0.61 -5.60 22.64
C SER A 125 0.43 -7.11 22.59
N PRO A 126 -0.80 -7.63 22.43
CA PRO A 126 -1.03 -9.04 22.12
C PRO A 126 -0.57 -9.42 20.70
N CYS A 127 -0.23 -8.45 19.87
CA CYS A 127 0.24 -8.65 18.50
C CYS A 127 1.73 -8.28 18.40
N LEU A 128 2.45 -9.00 17.53
CA LEU A 128 3.85 -8.71 17.21
C LEU A 128 3.98 -8.13 15.80
N THR A 129 5.14 -7.54 15.53
CA THR A 129 5.47 -7.02 14.20
C THR A 129 5.65 -8.17 13.22
N VAL A 130 5.14 -8.05 12.01
CA VAL A 130 5.31 -9.05 10.94
C VAL A 130 5.79 -8.39 9.66
N ASP A 131 6.40 -9.18 8.77
CA ASP A 131 6.75 -8.74 7.42
C ASP A 131 5.78 -9.36 6.41
N ILE A 132 4.87 -8.53 5.90
CA ILE A 132 3.92 -8.85 4.85
C ILE A 132 3.95 -7.76 3.76
N PRO A 133 4.57 -8.05 2.60
CA PRO A 133 4.54 -7.15 1.45
C PRO A 133 3.12 -6.77 1.00
N GLN A 134 2.95 -5.56 0.44
CA GLN A 134 1.65 -5.10 -0.08
C GLN A 134 1.07 -6.02 -1.16
N THR A 135 1.89 -6.81 -1.86
CA THR A 135 1.42 -7.83 -2.82
C THR A 135 0.52 -8.89 -2.18
N TYR A 136 0.72 -9.17 -0.89
CA TYR A 136 -0.09 -10.13 -0.12
C TYR A 136 -1.13 -9.43 0.75
N LEU A 137 -0.76 -8.31 1.38
CA LEU A 137 -1.67 -7.58 2.26
C LEU A 137 -2.85 -6.93 1.52
N GLU A 138 -2.62 -6.28 0.36
CA GLU A 138 -3.71 -5.59 -0.35
C GLU A 138 -4.84 -6.54 -0.79
N PRO A 139 -4.56 -7.72 -1.38
CA PRO A 139 -5.61 -8.71 -1.66
C PRO A 139 -6.44 -9.11 -0.43
N ILE A 140 -5.81 -9.31 0.73
CA ILE A 140 -6.52 -9.65 1.98
C ILE A 140 -7.48 -8.53 2.35
N LEU A 141 -7.02 -7.27 2.34
CA LEU A 141 -7.84 -6.11 2.66
C LEU A 141 -9.02 -5.95 1.70
N VAL A 142 -8.76 -5.98 0.39
CA VAL A 142 -9.80 -5.81 -0.65
C VAL A 142 -10.84 -6.93 -0.55
N LYS A 143 -10.39 -8.19 -0.46
CA LYS A 143 -11.29 -9.35 -0.35
C LYS A 143 -12.21 -9.21 0.86
N ASN A 144 -11.65 -8.97 2.05
CA ASN A 144 -12.44 -8.89 3.27
C ASN A 144 -13.37 -7.66 3.28
N ALA A 145 -12.97 -6.53 2.68
CA ALA A 145 -13.84 -5.37 2.52
C ALA A 145 -15.04 -5.69 1.61
N THR A 146 -14.79 -6.33 0.45
CA THR A 146 -15.86 -6.71 -0.49
C THR A 146 -16.83 -7.74 0.09
N MET A 147 -16.32 -8.73 0.82
CA MET A 147 -17.16 -9.72 1.52
C MET A 147 -18.05 -9.10 2.60
N ARG A 148 -17.76 -7.87 3.06
CA ARG A 148 -18.53 -7.13 4.05
C ARG A 148 -19.41 -6.02 3.46
N GLY A 149 -19.46 -5.90 2.14
CA GLY A 149 -20.36 -4.98 1.44
C GLY A 149 -19.70 -3.79 0.74
N THR A 150 -18.37 -3.66 0.77
CA THR A 150 -17.70 -2.65 -0.08
C THR A 150 -17.93 -2.96 -1.55
N GLN A 151 -18.43 -1.98 -2.31
CA GLN A 151 -18.41 -2.05 -3.77
C GLN A 151 -17.02 -1.65 -4.29
N ALA A 152 -16.21 -2.62 -4.67
CA ALA A 152 -14.87 -2.36 -5.21
C ALA A 152 -14.91 -2.23 -6.74
N GLN A 153 -14.51 -1.07 -7.25
CA GLN A 153 -14.44 -0.78 -8.68
C GLN A 153 -13.00 -0.52 -9.13
N PHE A 154 -12.44 -1.51 -9.81
CA PHE A 154 -11.11 -1.42 -10.41
C PHE A 154 -11.19 -0.75 -11.79
N SER A 155 -10.03 -0.34 -12.31
CA SER A 155 -9.93 0.40 -13.58
C SER A 155 -10.81 1.66 -13.65
N THR A 156 -11.07 2.27 -12.50
CA THR A 156 -11.88 3.48 -12.33
C THR A 156 -11.03 4.58 -11.77
N GLU A 157 -10.78 5.60 -12.58
CA GLU A 157 -9.95 6.75 -12.20
C GLU A 157 -10.82 7.89 -11.71
N TYR A 158 -10.51 8.40 -10.52
CA TYR A 158 -10.99 9.68 -10.03
C TYR A 158 -10.46 10.81 -10.93
N LEU A 159 -11.35 11.73 -11.34
CA LEU A 159 -11.00 12.88 -12.19
C LEU A 159 -11.09 14.21 -11.42
N SER A 160 -12.24 14.50 -10.84
CA SER A 160 -12.51 15.76 -10.14
C SER A 160 -13.68 15.60 -9.17
N HIS A 161 -13.85 16.59 -8.28
CA HIS A 161 -15.05 16.70 -7.45
C HIS A 161 -15.51 18.15 -7.31
N VAL A 162 -16.78 18.31 -6.95
CA VAL A 162 -17.35 19.56 -6.45
C VAL A 162 -18.04 19.24 -5.13
N GLN A 163 -17.73 20.03 -4.10
CA GLN A 163 -18.33 19.88 -2.78
C GLN A 163 -19.24 21.08 -2.50
N ASP A 164 -20.38 20.82 -1.88
CA ASP A 164 -21.30 21.82 -1.37
C ASP A 164 -21.67 21.52 0.11
N ALA A 165 -22.77 22.10 0.60
CA ALA A 165 -23.20 21.92 1.98
C ALA A 165 -23.81 20.54 2.26
N ASP A 166 -24.29 19.84 1.22
CA ASP A 166 -25.07 18.61 1.32
C ASP A 166 -24.25 17.38 0.93
N GLY A 167 -23.16 17.54 0.17
CA GLY A 167 -22.29 16.42 -0.16
C GLY A 167 -21.12 16.72 -1.10
N VAL A 168 -20.61 15.65 -1.73
CA VAL A 168 -19.50 15.70 -2.68
C VAL A 168 -19.88 14.96 -3.96
N ASN A 169 -19.98 15.71 -5.05
CA ASN A 169 -20.19 15.16 -6.39
C ASN A 169 -18.84 14.83 -7.03
N VAL A 170 -18.63 13.56 -7.40
CA VAL A 170 -17.35 13.07 -7.93
C VAL A 170 -17.49 12.58 -9.37
N SER A 171 -16.62 13.09 -10.23
CA SER A 171 -16.45 12.59 -11.60
C SER A 171 -15.36 11.52 -11.61
N SER A 172 -15.69 10.34 -12.13
CA SER A 172 -14.74 9.25 -12.37
C SER A 172 -14.93 8.66 -13.76
N CYS A 173 -13.91 8.00 -14.29
CA CYS A 173 -14.01 7.26 -15.55
C CYS A 173 -13.59 5.80 -15.37
N ASN A 174 -14.50 4.89 -15.70
CA ASN A 174 -14.24 3.45 -15.72
C ASN A 174 -13.88 3.00 -17.14
N LEU A 175 -12.81 2.24 -17.32
CA LEU A 175 -12.42 1.70 -18.62
C LEU A 175 -13.52 1.01 -19.43
N ALA A 176 -14.50 0.43 -18.74
CA ALA A 176 -15.67 -0.18 -19.34
C ALA A 176 -16.53 0.82 -20.13
N TRP A 177 -16.47 2.13 -19.87
CA TRP A 177 -17.28 3.12 -20.61
C TRP A 177 -16.90 3.17 -22.09
N LYS A 178 -15.61 3.02 -22.44
CA LYS A 178 -15.19 2.98 -23.85
C LYS A 178 -15.71 1.73 -24.54
N ILE A 179 -15.67 0.60 -23.84
CA ILE A 179 -16.20 -0.67 -24.33
C ILE A 179 -17.73 -0.59 -24.47
N ALA A 180 -18.43 -0.07 -23.47
CA ALA A 180 -19.88 0.11 -23.48
C ALA A 180 -20.32 1.10 -24.57
N ALA A 181 -19.60 2.21 -24.76
CA ALA A 181 -19.89 3.17 -25.81
C ALA A 181 -19.74 2.55 -27.21
N VAL A 182 -18.74 1.68 -27.42
CA VAL A 182 -18.58 0.93 -28.66
C VAL A 182 -19.67 -0.12 -28.84
N LEU A 183 -19.93 -0.94 -27.82
CA LEU A 183 -20.96 -1.99 -27.86
C LEU A 183 -22.38 -1.44 -28.05
N ASN A 184 -22.67 -0.25 -27.52
CA ASN A 184 -23.95 0.43 -27.68
C ASN A 184 -24.04 1.27 -28.98
N GLY A 185 -23.01 1.24 -29.85
CA GLY A 185 -22.98 2.00 -31.10
C GLY A 185 -22.88 3.52 -30.91
N GLN A 186 -22.52 3.98 -29.72
CA GLN A 186 -22.38 5.40 -29.35
C GLN A 186 -20.98 5.95 -29.72
N ALA A 187 -20.02 5.07 -29.95
CA ALA A 187 -18.68 5.40 -30.42
C ALA A 187 -18.16 4.33 -31.39
N GLY A 188 -17.23 4.71 -32.27
CA GLY A 188 -16.52 3.75 -33.13
C GLY A 188 -15.45 2.98 -32.35
N GLU A 189 -15.05 1.81 -32.85
CA GLU A 189 -14.01 0.94 -32.25
C GLU A 189 -12.68 1.69 -32.00
N SER A 190 -12.39 2.73 -32.78
CA SER A 190 -11.22 3.60 -32.62
C SER A 190 -11.16 4.30 -31.26
N LEU A 191 -12.28 4.40 -30.53
CA LEU A 191 -12.29 4.86 -29.15
C LEU A 191 -11.47 3.93 -28.23
N LEU A 192 -11.42 2.62 -28.50
CA LEU A 192 -10.63 1.68 -27.72
C LEU A 192 -9.12 1.94 -27.86
N ASP A 193 -8.66 2.38 -29.04
CA ASP A 193 -7.25 2.68 -29.31
C ASP A 193 -6.70 3.83 -28.45
N THR A 194 -7.58 4.73 -28.01
CA THR A 194 -7.20 5.86 -27.15
C THR A 194 -6.79 5.43 -25.74
N TYR A 195 -7.12 4.21 -25.31
CA TYR A 195 -6.80 3.71 -23.98
C TYR A 195 -5.29 3.76 -23.69
N SER A 196 -4.48 3.14 -24.55
CA SER A 196 -3.03 3.09 -24.35
C SER A 196 -2.41 4.48 -24.40
N ALA A 197 -2.90 5.34 -25.30
CA ALA A 197 -2.43 6.72 -25.44
C ALA A 197 -2.70 7.55 -24.19
N GLU A 198 -3.84 7.37 -23.53
CA GLU A 198 -4.20 8.09 -22.31
C GLU A 198 -3.51 7.53 -21.06
N ARG A 199 -3.28 6.22 -20.97
CA ARG A 199 -2.79 5.56 -19.74
C ARG A 199 -1.28 5.38 -19.68
N ALA A 200 -0.60 5.18 -20.82
CA ALA A 200 0.85 5.03 -20.84
C ALA A 200 1.59 6.23 -20.22
N PRO A 201 1.19 7.50 -20.45
CA PRO A 201 1.82 8.66 -19.82
C PRO A 201 1.63 8.70 -18.29
N VAL A 202 0.50 8.20 -17.78
CA VAL A 202 0.23 8.14 -16.34
C VAL A 202 1.14 7.11 -15.68
N ALA A 203 1.25 5.91 -16.26
CA ALA A 203 2.17 4.87 -15.79
C ALA A 203 3.63 5.35 -15.82
N GLU A 204 4.04 6.01 -16.90
CA GLU A 204 5.38 6.59 -17.05
C GLU A 204 5.67 7.64 -15.95
N ARG A 205 4.72 8.52 -15.65
CA ARG A 205 4.87 9.53 -14.58
C ARG A 205 5.07 8.90 -13.20
N ILE A 206 4.37 7.81 -12.90
CA ILE A 206 4.51 7.09 -11.63
C ILE A 206 5.89 6.46 -11.53
N VAL A 207 6.35 5.76 -12.57
CA VAL A 207 7.70 5.18 -12.63
C VAL A 207 8.76 6.27 -12.51
N LYS A 208 8.61 7.39 -13.22
CA LYS A 208 9.52 8.54 -13.13
C LYS A 208 9.54 9.13 -11.71
N ARG A 209 8.40 9.23 -11.01
CA ARG A 209 8.33 9.75 -9.64
C ARG A 209 8.99 8.79 -8.65
N ALA A 210 8.78 7.49 -8.78
CA ALA A 210 9.44 6.47 -7.96
C ALA A 210 10.96 6.50 -8.17
N ASN A 211 11.43 6.54 -9.41
CA ASN A 211 12.84 6.68 -9.75
C ASN A 211 13.44 7.99 -9.22
N ARG A 212 12.67 9.08 -9.21
CA ARG A 212 13.10 10.35 -8.63
C ARG A 212 13.27 10.21 -7.11
N SER A 213 12.33 9.57 -6.42
CA SER A 213 12.45 9.31 -4.98
C SER A 213 13.70 8.51 -4.64
N SER A 214 14.06 7.51 -5.47
CA SER A 214 15.32 6.76 -5.31
C SER A 214 16.56 7.63 -5.51
N ARG A 215 16.50 8.62 -6.43
CA ARG A 215 17.61 9.56 -6.67
C ARG A 215 17.70 10.67 -5.62
N GLU A 216 16.59 11.10 -5.05
CA GLU A 216 16.55 12.03 -3.90
C GLU A 216 17.24 11.40 -2.67
N PHE A 217 17.27 10.06 -2.58
CA PHE A 217 18.08 9.33 -1.60
C PHE A 217 19.60 9.37 -1.89
N ALA A 218 20.02 9.64 -3.13
CA ALA A 218 21.43 9.78 -3.50
C ALA A 218 22.08 11.05 -2.91
N ASP A 219 21.30 12.11 -2.69
CA ASP A 219 21.77 13.34 -2.06
C ASP A 219 22.16 13.10 -0.59
N LEU A 220 21.50 12.14 0.09
CA LEU A 220 21.90 11.68 1.41
C LEU A 220 23.31 11.06 1.36
N PHE A 221 23.58 10.18 0.40
CA PHE A 221 24.91 9.57 0.21
C PHE A 221 25.98 10.61 -0.17
N HIS A 222 25.61 11.66 -0.89
CA HIS A 222 26.50 12.76 -1.23
C HIS A 222 26.80 13.67 -0.01
N ALA A 223 25.79 13.95 0.82
CA ALA A 223 25.94 14.68 2.08
C ALA A 223 26.81 13.90 3.09
N LEU A 224 26.69 12.56 3.07
CA LEU A 224 27.52 11.64 3.85
C LEU A 224 28.91 11.40 3.23
N ARG A 225 29.24 12.02 2.08
CA ARG A 225 30.52 11.88 1.34
C ARG A 225 30.92 10.43 1.02
N VAL A 226 29.92 9.54 0.91
CA VAL A 226 30.09 8.11 0.61
C VAL A 226 30.48 7.91 -0.86
N ASN A 227 30.00 8.80 -1.74
CA ASN A 227 30.22 8.70 -3.20
C ASN A 227 31.63 9.10 -3.68
N ASP A 228 32.44 9.76 -2.83
CA ASP A 228 33.77 10.26 -3.17
C ASP A 228 34.91 9.30 -2.78
N ALA A 229 34.55 8.09 -2.35
CA ALA A 229 35.50 7.04 -1.96
C ALA A 229 35.79 6.15 -3.19
N LYS A 230 37.07 6.00 -3.54
CA LYS A 230 37.49 5.17 -4.69
C LYS A 230 37.83 3.73 -4.28
N ALA A 231 37.89 3.46 -2.98
CA ALA A 231 38.13 2.16 -2.38
C ALA A 231 37.34 2.04 -1.07
N GLU A 232 37.00 0.81 -0.69
CA GLU A 232 36.21 0.46 0.49
C GLU A 232 36.83 0.99 1.80
N GLU A 233 38.16 0.96 1.90
CA GLU A 233 38.95 1.50 3.02
C GLU A 233 38.78 3.03 3.19
N GLU A 234 38.52 3.73 2.09
CA GLU A 234 38.33 5.18 2.06
C GLU A 234 36.90 5.58 2.51
N MET A 235 35.91 4.70 2.33
CA MET A 235 34.58 4.85 2.92
C MET A 235 34.62 4.65 4.43
N ILE A 236 35.30 3.60 4.90
CA ILE A 236 35.41 3.24 6.32
C ILE A 236 36.18 4.33 7.11
N GLY A 237 37.24 4.91 6.53
CA GLY A 237 38.03 5.96 7.17
C GLY A 237 37.27 7.29 7.40
N ARG A 238 36.23 7.57 6.63
CA ARG A 238 35.41 8.80 6.77
C ARG A 238 34.34 8.66 7.84
N ASP A 239 33.94 7.44 8.16
CA ASP A 239 33.02 7.10 9.25
C ASP A 239 33.67 7.38 10.63
N ALA A 240 34.97 7.15 10.76
CA ALA A 240 35.75 7.47 11.96
C ALA A 240 35.85 8.98 12.25
N LEU A 241 35.96 9.81 11.22
CA LEU A 241 35.94 11.28 11.35
C LEU A 241 34.55 11.79 11.78
N TRP A 242 33.48 11.10 11.39
CA TRP A 242 32.11 11.44 11.78
C TRP A 242 31.81 11.08 13.24
N GLN A 243 32.22 9.90 13.71
CA GLN A 243 32.11 9.52 15.13
C GLN A 243 32.88 10.48 16.05
N ALA A 244 34.01 11.02 15.59
CA ALA A 244 34.76 12.04 16.33
C ALA A 244 34.06 13.42 16.36
N SER A 245 33.31 13.78 15.30
CA SER A 245 32.62 15.08 15.21
C SER A 245 31.29 15.14 15.97
N THR A 246 30.55 14.03 16.04
CA THR A 246 29.27 13.94 16.78
C THR A 246 29.47 13.84 18.29
N ALA A 247 30.61 13.32 18.76
CA ALA A 247 31.00 13.33 20.17
C ALA A 247 31.23 14.75 20.73
N VAL A 248 31.47 15.76 19.90
CA VAL A 248 31.66 17.16 20.31
C VAL A 248 30.35 17.92 20.47
N LEU A 249 29.27 17.50 19.79
CA LEU A 249 27.94 18.11 19.88
C LEU A 249 27.08 17.56 21.03
N ALA A 250 27.54 16.51 21.71
CA ALA A 250 26.89 15.88 22.85
C ALA A 250 27.46 16.34 24.22
N ARG A 251 28.04 17.56 24.28
CA ARG A 251 28.46 18.23 25.53
C ARG A 251 27.73 19.56 25.71
#